data_AF-A0A8S1EE08-F1
#
_entry.id   AF-A0A8S1EE08-F1
#
_cell.length_a   1.000
_cell.length_b   1.000
_cell.length_c   1.000
_cell.angle_alpha   90.00
_cell.angle_beta   90.00
_cell.angle_gamma   90.00
#
_symmetry.space_group_name_H-M   'P 1'
#
loop_
_entity.id
_entity.type
_entity.pdbx_description
1 polymer ?
#
loop_
_entity_poly.entity_id
_entity_poly.type
_entity_poly.pdbx_seq_one_letter_code
_entity_poly.pdbx_strand_id
1 'polypeptide(L)'
;MVEAGSNLGLGSIHVKTVIEPTPPPPPPPPKILGPFATMIKFSGFDGSKLRKESIASTRGIISAIIFIVFASCLMVETIILMGIESKPFTLGWAESNIYSFMSAQSFISAICLFSWTREKFLSQFEDTLARIRGLRLSTSQTIDDYTKFHRKAALLIIPIFGVILTNSFYTSISNKHFRDDNTTFFSTSSIFLVAPIIDLIGCVATSLAIITYVTVNVALNREIKHFNKELTNSARFQQLTLPQVLNTYSKRHSDILQLIRFSNKHTSKYATIVPFFTLVTVINSFYIIGSFKPILDSFEYILFIGWVFVSMGITISSFLPLVKIQENIVDTSEILMHDDVLQTCGDDQMHHTYRVTLDRCIHSNTKIAFLSAFNIDSVVFNRIMFLVPNIAELLIILNQPH
;
A
#
# COMPACT_ATOMS: atom_id res chain seq x y z
N MET A 1 44.58 -17.47 -60.86
CA MET A 1 45.53 -16.96 -61.87
C MET A 1 45.37 -15.44 -61.88
N VAL A 2 46.32 -14.75 -61.23
CA VAL A 2 47.34 -13.87 -61.85
C VAL A 2 46.82 -12.43 -61.82
N GLU A 3 47.18 -11.68 -60.77
CA GLU A 3 48.10 -10.51 -60.81
C GLU A 3 47.32 -9.21 -61.09
N ALA A 4 47.67 -8.02 -60.62
CA ALA A 4 48.76 -7.47 -59.82
C ALA A 4 48.13 -6.25 -59.09
N GLY A 5 48.63 -5.77 -57.97
CA GLY A 5 49.85 -4.98 -57.99
C GLY A 5 49.74 -3.94 -56.88
N SER A 6 50.85 -3.78 -56.19
CA SER A 6 51.04 -3.13 -54.91
C SER A 6 51.20 -1.61 -54.99
N ASN A 7 50.86 -0.98 -53.85
CA ASN A 7 51.51 0.18 -53.21
C ASN A 7 51.34 1.58 -53.81
N LEU A 8 50.86 2.49 -52.95
CA LEU A 8 51.37 3.84 -52.58
C LEU A 8 50.15 4.60 -52.04
N GLY A 9 49.98 4.81 -50.73
CA GLY A 9 50.82 5.71 -49.93
C GLY A 9 50.11 7.04 -49.74
N LEU A 10 49.14 7.12 -48.82
CA LEU A 10 48.71 8.37 -48.16
C LEU A 10 47.84 8.02 -46.96
N GLY A 11 48.33 8.39 -45.77
CA GLY A 11 47.69 8.09 -44.50
C GLY A 11 46.29 8.69 -44.41
N SER A 12 45.28 7.81 -44.34
CA SER A 12 43.98 8.18 -43.82
C SER A 12 43.98 7.92 -42.32
N ILE A 13 43.95 8.99 -41.54
CA ILE A 13 43.58 8.94 -40.13
C ILE A 13 42.11 8.55 -40.12
N HIS A 14 41.83 7.26 -39.93
CA HIS A 14 40.51 6.81 -39.53
C HIS A 14 40.28 7.30 -38.10
N VAL A 15 39.59 8.44 -38.00
CA VAL A 15 38.88 8.85 -36.79
C VAL A 15 37.94 7.71 -36.44
N LYS A 16 38.32 6.87 -35.47
CA LYS A 16 37.38 6.01 -34.77
C LYS A 16 36.33 6.95 -34.19
N THR A 17 35.15 6.98 -34.78
CA THR A 17 33.94 7.47 -34.13
C THR A 17 33.88 6.80 -32.78
N VAL A 18 34.10 7.59 -31.73
CA VAL A 18 33.88 7.19 -30.34
C VAL A 18 32.44 6.69 -30.30
N ILE A 19 32.30 5.38 -30.20
CA ILE A 19 31.03 4.75 -29.86
C ILE A 19 30.69 5.36 -28.51
N GLU A 20 29.70 6.24 -28.47
CA GLU A 20 29.06 6.64 -27.22
C GLU A 20 28.82 5.36 -26.42
N PRO A 21 29.33 5.26 -25.17
CA PRO A 21 29.10 4.08 -24.39
C PRO A 21 27.59 3.95 -24.23
N THR A 22 27.01 2.99 -24.93
CA THR A 22 25.61 2.59 -24.76
C THR A 22 25.40 2.48 -23.26
N PRO A 23 24.46 3.24 -22.67
CA PRO A 23 24.22 3.16 -21.24
C PRO A 23 23.98 1.68 -20.90
N PRO A 24 24.58 1.15 -19.83
CA PRO A 24 24.40 -0.24 -19.46
C PRO A 24 22.90 -0.54 -19.41
N PRO A 25 22.46 -1.72 -19.90
CA PRO A 25 21.05 -2.07 -19.89
C PRO A 25 20.52 -1.88 -18.48
N PRO A 26 19.35 -1.24 -18.32
CA PRO A 26 18.80 -0.98 -17.00
C PRO A 26 18.77 -2.30 -16.22
N PRO A 27 19.17 -2.29 -14.94
CA PRO A 27 19.16 -3.49 -14.13
C PRO A 27 17.76 -4.12 -14.17
N PRO A 28 17.67 -5.47 -14.13
CA PRO A 28 16.37 -6.14 -14.21
C PRO A 28 15.43 -5.58 -13.14
N PRO A 29 14.14 -5.40 -13.46
CA PRO A 29 13.19 -4.79 -12.55
C PRO A 29 13.18 -5.54 -11.21
N PRO A 30 13.28 -4.81 -10.09
CA PRO A 30 13.38 -5.44 -8.78
C PRO A 30 12.06 -6.12 -8.46
N LYS A 31 12.11 -7.43 -8.15
CA LYS A 31 10.93 -8.20 -7.73
C LYS A 31 10.56 -7.87 -6.29
N ILE A 32 9.87 -6.75 -6.05
CA ILE A 32 9.66 -6.22 -4.70
C ILE A 32 8.70 -7.09 -3.87
N LEU A 33 7.78 -7.81 -4.52
CA LEU A 33 6.79 -8.67 -3.87
C LEU A 33 7.30 -10.08 -3.51
N GLY A 34 8.45 -10.52 -4.08
CA GLY A 34 9.05 -11.82 -3.79
C GLY A 34 8.05 -12.99 -3.84
N PRO A 35 7.89 -13.80 -2.77
CA PRO A 35 7.01 -14.97 -2.76
C PRO A 35 5.51 -14.63 -2.89
N PHE A 36 5.11 -13.41 -2.47
CA PHE A 36 3.72 -12.99 -2.54
C PHE A 36 3.24 -12.76 -3.98
N ALA A 37 4.15 -12.47 -4.91
CA ALA A 37 3.81 -12.39 -6.33
C ALA A 37 3.29 -13.74 -6.88
N THR A 38 3.83 -14.85 -6.36
CA THR A 38 3.33 -16.19 -6.67
C THR A 38 1.98 -16.43 -6.04
N MET A 39 1.79 -16.04 -4.77
CA MET A 39 0.50 -16.16 -4.08
C MET A 39 -0.63 -15.41 -4.81
N ILE A 40 -0.38 -14.20 -5.33
CA ILE A 40 -1.36 -13.44 -6.12
C ILE A 40 -1.77 -14.19 -7.39
N LYS A 41 -0.83 -14.85 -8.07
CA LYS A 41 -1.13 -15.62 -9.29
C LYS A 41 -2.01 -16.85 -9.04
N PHE A 42 -1.95 -17.42 -7.84
CA PHE A 42 -2.72 -18.60 -7.45
C PHE A 42 -3.97 -18.29 -6.63
N SER A 43 -4.15 -17.05 -6.15
CA SER A 43 -5.28 -16.68 -5.28
C SER A 43 -6.61 -16.49 -5.99
N GLY A 44 -6.64 -16.53 -7.34
CA GLY A 44 -7.85 -16.27 -8.12
C GLY A 44 -8.17 -14.78 -8.32
N PHE A 45 -7.36 -13.87 -7.76
CA PHE A 45 -7.51 -12.41 -7.91
C PHE A 45 -6.59 -11.81 -9.00
N ASP A 46 -5.86 -12.63 -9.76
CA ASP A 46 -4.96 -12.17 -10.82
C ASP A 46 -5.72 -11.80 -12.10
N GLY A 47 -5.86 -10.49 -12.35
CA GLY A 47 -6.45 -9.92 -13.54
C GLY A 47 -5.48 -9.77 -14.72
N SER A 48 -4.21 -10.16 -14.60
CA SER A 48 -3.18 -9.92 -15.63
C SER A 48 -3.48 -10.58 -16.98
N LYS A 49 -4.26 -11.67 -16.99
CA LYS A 49 -4.64 -12.45 -18.18
C LYS A 49 -5.87 -11.90 -18.95
N LEU A 50 -6.51 -10.84 -18.44
CA LEU A 50 -7.76 -10.28 -18.99
C LEU A 50 -7.57 -9.01 -19.82
N ARG A 51 -6.34 -8.67 -20.18
CA ARG A 51 -6.04 -7.48 -20.97
C ARG A 51 -6.32 -7.71 -22.47
N LYS A 52 -6.65 -6.62 -23.19
CA LYS A 52 -7.01 -6.52 -24.63
C LYS A 52 -6.23 -7.38 -25.62
N GLU A 53 -5.00 -7.77 -25.32
CA GLU A 53 -4.17 -8.63 -26.19
C GLU A 53 -4.44 -10.15 -26.01
N SER A 54 -5.14 -10.57 -24.94
CA SER A 54 -5.41 -11.98 -24.63
C SER A 54 -6.84 -12.27 -24.14
N ILE A 55 -7.80 -11.36 -24.36
CA ILE A 55 -9.20 -11.50 -23.90
C ILE A 55 -9.85 -12.81 -24.38
N ALA A 56 -9.41 -13.35 -25.52
CA ALA A 56 -9.91 -14.61 -26.08
C ALA A 56 -9.20 -15.87 -25.56
N SER A 57 -8.21 -15.76 -24.67
CA SER A 57 -7.55 -16.93 -24.10
C SER A 57 -8.47 -17.62 -23.09
N THR A 58 -8.71 -18.92 -23.26
CA THR A 58 -9.51 -19.75 -22.34
C THR A 58 -9.08 -19.59 -20.88
N ARG A 59 -7.78 -19.40 -20.62
CA ARG A 59 -7.24 -19.15 -19.28
C ARG A 59 -7.61 -17.79 -18.69
N GLY A 60 -7.77 -16.77 -19.53
CA GLY A 60 -8.23 -15.44 -19.11
C GLY A 60 -9.69 -15.47 -18.70
N ILE A 61 -10.54 -16.11 -19.51
CA ILE A 61 -11.98 -16.27 -19.24
C ILE A 61 -12.20 -17.04 -17.94
N ILE A 62 -11.51 -18.17 -17.72
CA ILE A 62 -11.61 -18.94 -16.47
C ILE A 62 -11.20 -18.07 -15.27
N SER A 63 -10.13 -17.30 -15.37
CA SER A 63 -9.68 -16.40 -14.30
C SER A 63 -10.71 -15.30 -14.00
N ALA A 64 -11.38 -14.77 -15.02
CA ALA A 64 -12.47 -13.79 -14.84
C ALA A 64 -13.66 -14.40 -14.12
N ILE A 65 -14.08 -15.61 -14.53
CA ILE A 65 -15.22 -16.30 -13.92
C ILE A 65 -14.92 -16.57 -12.44
N ILE A 66 -13.73 -17.08 -12.11
CA ILE A 66 -13.32 -17.31 -10.72
C ILE A 66 -13.37 -16.00 -9.91
N PHE A 67 -12.80 -14.93 -10.46
CA PHE A 67 -12.84 -13.62 -9.79
C PHE A 67 -14.28 -13.12 -9.59
N ILE A 68 -15.15 -13.23 -10.60
CA ILE A 68 -16.56 -12.82 -10.51
C ILE A 68 -17.28 -13.62 -9.43
N VAL A 69 -17.06 -14.93 -9.38
CA VAL A 69 -17.64 -15.79 -8.33
C VAL A 69 -17.18 -15.32 -6.95
N PHE A 70 -15.87 -15.17 -6.72
CA PHE A 70 -15.35 -14.71 -5.43
C PHE A 70 -15.83 -13.30 -5.05
N ALA A 71 -15.79 -12.36 -5.99
CA ALA A 71 -16.28 -11.00 -5.77
C ALA A 71 -17.79 -10.98 -5.48
N SER A 72 -18.58 -11.82 -6.16
CA SER A 72 -20.01 -11.93 -5.90
C SER A 72 -20.32 -12.52 -4.53
N CYS A 73 -19.57 -13.54 -4.08
CA CYS A 73 -19.71 -14.11 -2.74
C CYS A 73 -19.43 -13.07 -1.66
N LEU A 74 -18.30 -12.35 -1.77
CA LEU A 74 -17.94 -11.27 -0.84
C LEU A 74 -18.97 -10.13 -0.84
N MET A 75 -19.47 -9.76 -2.03
CA MET A 75 -20.50 -8.72 -2.15
C MET A 75 -21.82 -9.13 -1.51
N VAL A 76 -22.28 -10.36 -1.76
CA VAL A 76 -23.52 -10.90 -1.17
C VAL A 76 -23.39 -10.96 0.35
N GLU A 77 -22.25 -11.43 0.86
CA GLU A 77 -21.96 -11.41 2.30
C GLU A 77 -22.02 -9.99 2.87
N THR A 78 -21.33 -9.03 2.24
CA THR A 78 -21.38 -7.62 2.68
C THR A 78 -22.80 -7.08 2.72
N ILE A 79 -23.62 -7.34 1.68
CA ILE A 79 -25.01 -6.87 1.61
C ILE A 79 -25.86 -7.50 2.72
N ILE A 80 -25.71 -8.81 2.95
CA ILE A 80 -26.44 -9.51 4.00
C ILE A 80 -26.09 -8.94 5.36
N LEU A 81 -24.79 -8.75 5.64
CA LEU A 81 -24.31 -8.22 6.91
C LEU A 81 -24.76 -6.76 7.12
N MET A 82 -24.75 -5.93 6.07
CA MET A 82 -25.27 -4.55 6.15
C MET A 82 -26.79 -4.47 6.30
N GLY A 83 -27.52 -5.49 5.85
CA GLY A 83 -28.98 -5.57 5.94
C GLY A 83 -29.50 -6.01 7.32
N ILE A 84 -28.61 -6.29 8.27
CA ILE A 84 -28.99 -6.69 9.63
C ILE A 84 -29.43 -5.45 10.40
N GLU A 85 -30.73 -5.38 10.67
CA GLU A 85 -31.32 -4.33 11.48
C GLU A 85 -31.17 -4.66 12.97
N SER A 86 -30.60 -3.73 13.73
CA SER A 86 -30.49 -3.81 15.18
C SER A 86 -30.63 -2.40 15.76
N LYS A 87 -31.18 -2.28 16.96
CA LYS A 87 -31.40 -0.97 17.57
C LYS A 87 -30.05 -0.27 17.78
N PRO A 88 -29.92 1.04 17.48
CA PRO A 88 -28.68 1.76 17.71
C PRO A 88 -28.21 1.64 19.17
N PHE A 89 -26.89 1.58 19.38
CA PHE A 89 -26.26 1.44 20.70
C PHE A 89 -26.56 0.13 21.44
N THR A 90 -27.02 -0.93 20.75
CA THR A 90 -27.06 -2.28 21.33
C THR A 90 -25.85 -3.11 20.92
N LEU A 91 -25.65 -4.24 21.60
CA LEU A 91 -24.58 -5.18 21.27
C LEU A 91 -24.72 -5.68 19.82
N GLY A 92 -25.93 -6.07 19.39
CA GLY A 92 -26.17 -6.55 18.03
C GLY A 92 -25.87 -5.51 16.96
N TRP A 93 -26.14 -4.23 17.23
CA TRP A 93 -25.77 -3.13 16.33
C TRP A 93 -24.25 -2.97 16.19
N ALA A 94 -23.51 -3.00 17.30
CA ALA A 94 -22.06 -2.86 17.27
C ALA A 94 -21.38 -4.07 16.59
N GLU A 95 -21.88 -5.29 16.84
CA GLU A 95 -21.41 -6.51 16.19
C GLU A 95 -21.66 -6.49 14.69
N SER A 96 -22.86 -6.11 14.27
CA SER A 96 -23.21 -5.96 12.85
C SER A 96 -22.31 -4.95 12.15
N ASN A 97 -22.00 -3.81 12.77
CA ASN A 97 -21.04 -2.86 12.23
C ASN A 97 -19.64 -3.48 12.04
N ILE A 98 -19.11 -4.19 13.04
CA ILE A 98 -17.79 -4.83 12.93
C ILE A 98 -17.73 -5.74 11.70
N TYR A 99 -18.68 -6.65 11.57
CA TYR A 99 -18.67 -7.64 10.51
C TYR A 99 -18.97 -7.04 9.14
N SER A 100 -19.97 -6.16 9.04
CA SER A 100 -20.34 -5.53 7.76
C SER A 100 -19.19 -4.67 7.20
N PHE A 101 -18.55 -3.85 8.02
CA PHE A 101 -17.43 -3.01 7.58
C PHE A 101 -16.17 -3.83 7.26
N MET A 102 -15.91 -4.94 7.95
CA MET A 102 -14.78 -5.83 7.63
C MET A 102 -15.03 -6.69 6.39
N SER A 103 -16.26 -7.15 6.14
CA SER A 103 -16.62 -7.80 4.87
C SER A 103 -16.50 -6.81 3.70
N ALA A 104 -17.01 -5.57 3.87
CA ALA A 104 -16.85 -4.52 2.87
C ALA A 104 -15.37 -4.20 2.59
N GLN A 105 -14.52 -4.17 3.62
CA GLN A 105 -13.07 -3.99 3.47
C GLN A 105 -12.43 -5.13 2.67
N SER A 106 -12.84 -6.37 2.91
CA SER A 106 -12.36 -7.55 2.18
C SER A 106 -12.79 -7.53 0.71
N PHE A 107 -14.04 -7.13 0.43
CA PHE A 107 -14.55 -6.93 -0.92
C PHE A 107 -13.77 -5.86 -1.69
N ILE A 108 -13.55 -4.68 -1.09
CA ILE A 108 -12.74 -3.62 -1.69
C ILE A 108 -11.30 -4.07 -1.96
N SER A 109 -10.73 -4.86 -1.04
CA SER A 109 -9.38 -5.42 -1.21
C SER A 109 -9.28 -6.36 -2.40
N ALA A 110 -10.30 -7.20 -2.62
CA ALA A 110 -10.38 -8.08 -3.79
C ALA A 110 -10.45 -7.26 -5.10
N ILE A 111 -11.30 -6.23 -5.15
CA ILE A 111 -11.42 -5.33 -6.31
C ILE A 111 -10.10 -4.61 -6.59
N CYS A 112 -9.43 -4.09 -5.56
CA CYS A 112 -8.15 -3.40 -5.71
C CYS A 112 -7.06 -4.33 -6.23
N LEU A 113 -6.93 -5.55 -5.69
CA LEU A 113 -5.98 -6.54 -6.19
C LEU A 113 -6.20 -6.88 -7.66
N PHE A 114 -7.44 -7.15 -8.04
CA PHE A 114 -7.79 -7.43 -9.42
C PHE A 114 -7.47 -6.24 -10.34
N SER A 115 -7.78 -5.02 -9.90
CA SER A 115 -7.49 -3.80 -10.67
C SER A 115 -5.98 -3.59 -10.85
N TRP A 116 -5.19 -3.72 -9.78
CA TRP A 116 -3.74 -3.56 -9.81
C TRP A 116 -3.05 -4.59 -10.70
N THR A 117 -3.49 -5.86 -10.66
CA THR A 117 -2.94 -6.93 -11.49
C THR A 117 -3.35 -6.79 -12.95
N ARG A 118 -4.61 -6.42 -13.23
CA ARG A 118 -5.11 -6.15 -14.59
C ARG A 118 -4.36 -5.00 -15.27
N GLU A 119 -4.08 -3.93 -14.53
CA GLU A 119 -3.39 -2.75 -15.05
C GLU A 119 -1.86 -2.94 -15.13
N LYS A 120 -1.32 -4.09 -14.69
CA LYS A 120 0.12 -4.32 -14.50
C LYS A 120 0.78 -3.21 -13.66
N PHE A 121 0.04 -2.65 -12.70
CA PHE A 121 0.48 -1.55 -11.84
C PHE A 121 1.86 -1.84 -11.24
N LEU A 122 2.01 -3.05 -10.67
CA LEU A 122 3.26 -3.47 -10.05
C LEU A 122 4.44 -3.51 -11.04
N SER A 123 4.24 -4.08 -12.23
CA SER A 123 5.30 -4.16 -13.24
C SER A 123 5.76 -2.77 -13.67
N GLN A 124 4.82 -1.87 -13.96
CA GLN A 124 5.13 -0.50 -14.34
C GLN A 124 5.84 0.26 -13.22
N PHE A 125 5.45 0.00 -11.97
CA PHE A 125 6.13 0.52 -10.79
C PHE A 125 7.56 0.00 -10.67
N GLU A 126 7.78 -1.31 -10.78
CA GLU A 126 9.10 -1.94 -10.72
C GLU A 126 10.02 -1.44 -11.86
N ASP A 127 9.50 -1.31 -13.08
CA ASP A 127 10.25 -0.78 -14.23
C ASP A 127 10.69 0.68 -14.01
N THR A 128 9.78 1.51 -13.52
CA THR A 128 10.09 2.92 -13.22
C THR A 128 11.06 3.04 -12.05
N LEU A 129 10.92 2.19 -11.03
CA LEU A 129 11.84 2.11 -9.90
C LEU A 129 13.23 1.67 -10.37
N ALA A 130 13.35 0.67 -11.24
CA ALA A 130 14.63 0.23 -11.81
C ALA A 130 15.35 1.36 -12.56
N ARG A 131 14.60 2.15 -13.35
CA ARG A 131 15.13 3.34 -14.02
C ARG A 131 15.67 4.37 -13.02
N ILE A 132 14.93 4.66 -11.94
CA ILE A 132 15.39 5.58 -10.88
C ILE A 132 16.64 5.04 -10.18
N ARG A 133 16.70 3.73 -9.92
CA ARG A 133 17.88 3.09 -9.31
C ARG A 133 19.13 3.19 -10.19
N GLY A 134 18.96 3.19 -11.51
CA GLY A 134 20.04 3.45 -12.45
C GLY A 134 20.67 4.86 -12.33
N LEU A 135 19.97 5.81 -11.69
CA LEU A 135 20.44 7.18 -11.41
C LEU A 135 21.11 7.32 -10.03
N ARG A 136 21.32 6.21 -9.29
CA ARG A 136 22.02 6.23 -7.99
C ARG A 136 23.51 6.47 -8.19
N LEU A 137 24.11 7.23 -7.27
CA LEU A 137 25.57 7.45 -7.23
C LEU A 137 26.26 6.30 -6.50
N SER A 138 25.58 5.69 -5.53
CA SER A 138 26.05 4.52 -4.79
C SER A 138 25.04 3.37 -4.86
N THR A 139 25.52 2.18 -5.19
CA THR A 139 24.68 0.96 -5.18
C THR A 139 24.88 0.24 -3.85
N SER A 140 23.79 0.01 -3.11
CA SER A 140 23.84 -0.75 -1.86
C SER A 140 22.89 -1.94 -1.91
N GLN A 141 23.44 -3.16 -1.91
CA GLN A 141 22.65 -4.41 -1.94
C GLN A 141 21.71 -4.54 -0.74
N THR A 142 22.04 -3.92 0.40
CA THR A 142 21.22 -4.02 1.63
C THR A 142 19.90 -3.24 1.55
N ILE A 143 19.85 -2.19 0.73
CA ILE A 143 18.66 -1.37 0.52
C ILE A 143 17.66 -2.10 -0.38
N ASP A 144 18.20 -2.88 -1.32
CA ASP A 144 17.45 -3.62 -2.33
C ASP A 144 17.03 -5.03 -1.85
N ASP A 145 17.46 -5.46 -0.66
CA ASP A 145 17.00 -6.71 -0.03
C ASP A 145 15.64 -6.54 0.68
N TYR A 146 14.63 -7.25 0.19
CA TYR A 146 13.27 -7.27 0.76
C TYR A 146 12.99 -8.48 1.66
N THR A 147 13.93 -9.40 1.83
CA THR A 147 13.72 -10.67 2.54
C THR A 147 13.26 -10.48 3.98
N LYS A 148 13.91 -9.56 4.72
CA LYS A 148 13.50 -9.22 6.11
C LYS A 148 12.10 -8.61 6.16
N PHE A 149 11.73 -7.83 5.15
CA PHE A 149 10.40 -7.25 5.06
C PHE A 149 9.35 -8.32 4.75
N HIS A 150 9.62 -9.25 3.83
CA HIS A 150 8.71 -10.35 3.52
C HIS A 150 8.44 -11.24 4.74
N ARG A 151 9.47 -11.51 5.57
CA ARG A 151 9.29 -12.25 6.83
C ARG A 151 8.37 -11.52 7.81
N LYS A 152 8.54 -10.20 7.96
CA LYS A 152 7.65 -9.37 8.81
C LYS A 152 6.23 -9.30 8.26
N ALA A 153 6.08 -9.20 6.94
CA ALA A 153 4.79 -9.20 6.27
C ALA A 153 4.07 -10.53 6.47
N ALA A 154 4.77 -11.67 6.37
CA ALA A 154 4.19 -12.98 6.67
C ALA A 154 3.68 -13.09 8.12
N LEU A 155 4.43 -12.52 9.08
CA LEU A 155 4.00 -12.49 10.49
C LEU A 155 2.74 -11.64 10.69
N LEU A 156 2.57 -10.54 9.94
CA LEU A 156 1.38 -9.68 9.99
C LEU A 156 0.10 -10.41 9.53
N ILE A 157 0.21 -11.39 8.64
CA ILE A 157 -0.93 -12.14 8.08
C ILE A 157 -1.54 -13.08 9.11
N ILE A 158 -0.70 -13.68 9.97
CA ILE A 158 -1.11 -14.71 10.95
C ILE A 158 -2.28 -14.23 11.84
N PRO A 159 -2.21 -13.06 12.51
CA PRO A 159 -3.32 -12.60 13.34
C PRO A 159 -4.58 -12.25 12.53
N ILE A 160 -4.45 -11.80 11.27
CA ILE A 160 -5.61 -11.53 10.39
C ILE A 160 -6.38 -12.84 10.18
N PHE A 161 -5.69 -13.89 9.75
CA PHE A 161 -6.29 -15.22 9.56
C PHE A 161 -6.81 -15.79 10.88
N GLY A 162 -6.05 -15.68 11.96
CA GLY A 162 -6.42 -16.21 13.27
C GLY A 162 -7.73 -15.61 13.77
N VAL A 163 -7.84 -14.28 13.82
CA VAL A 163 -9.05 -13.62 14.35
C VAL A 163 -10.25 -13.86 13.44
N ILE A 164 -10.12 -13.63 12.13
CA ILE A 164 -11.26 -13.69 11.20
C ILE A 164 -11.77 -15.13 11.07
N LEU A 165 -10.89 -16.10 10.83
CA LEU A 165 -11.32 -17.49 10.68
C LEU A 165 -11.81 -18.09 12.00
N THR A 166 -11.13 -17.85 13.12
CA THR A 166 -11.61 -18.37 14.41
C THR A 166 -12.97 -17.78 14.76
N ASN A 167 -13.22 -16.50 14.46
CA ASN A 167 -14.52 -15.88 14.64
C ASN A 167 -15.59 -16.53 13.74
N SER A 168 -15.28 -16.74 12.46
CA SER A 168 -16.19 -17.37 11.50
C SER A 168 -16.53 -18.83 11.87
N PHE A 169 -15.53 -19.62 12.26
CA PHE A 169 -15.75 -20.99 12.74
C PHE A 169 -16.52 -21.02 14.06
N TYR A 170 -16.22 -20.12 14.99
CA TYR A 170 -16.93 -20.06 16.27
C TYR A 170 -18.41 -19.72 16.07
N THR A 171 -18.72 -18.71 15.28
CA THR A 171 -20.11 -18.33 14.95
C THR A 171 -20.84 -19.45 14.20
N SER A 172 -20.16 -20.15 13.28
CA SER A 172 -20.69 -21.33 12.58
C SER A 172 -21.00 -22.52 13.50
N ILE A 173 -20.08 -22.88 14.40
CA ILE A 173 -20.26 -24.03 15.30
C ILE A 173 -21.31 -23.75 16.38
N SER A 174 -21.31 -22.52 16.90
CA SER A 174 -22.24 -22.13 17.97
C SER A 174 -23.65 -21.81 17.46
N ASN A 175 -23.87 -21.77 16.13
CA ASN A 175 -25.08 -21.24 15.48
C ASN A 175 -25.45 -19.83 15.96
N LYS A 176 -24.47 -19.09 16.51
CA LYS A 176 -24.63 -17.73 16.98
C LYS A 176 -24.12 -16.78 15.91
N HIS A 177 -25.00 -16.38 15.00
CA HIS A 177 -24.61 -15.48 13.92
C HIS A 177 -24.78 -14.02 14.29
N PHE A 178 -25.92 -13.64 14.87
CA PHE A 178 -26.23 -12.28 15.30
C PHE A 178 -27.18 -12.28 16.47
N ARG A 179 -26.92 -11.49 17.51
CA ARG A 179 -27.84 -11.33 18.63
C ARG A 179 -28.90 -10.28 18.27
N ASP A 180 -30.10 -10.72 17.90
CA ASP A 180 -31.28 -9.86 17.77
C ASP A 180 -31.86 -9.57 19.17
N ASP A 181 -32.39 -8.36 19.35
CA ASP A 181 -32.96 -7.89 20.62
C ASP A 181 -34.30 -8.58 20.94
N ASN A 182 -34.96 -9.23 19.96
CA ASN A 182 -36.27 -9.85 20.14
C ASN A 182 -36.31 -11.38 20.03
N THR A 183 -35.38 -12.05 19.36
CA THR A 183 -35.32 -13.53 19.30
C THR A 183 -33.90 -14.08 19.13
N THR A 184 -33.69 -15.32 19.59
CA THR A 184 -32.42 -16.05 19.58
C THR A 184 -31.91 -16.26 18.15
N PHE A 185 -30.87 -15.52 17.79
CA PHE A 185 -29.99 -15.72 16.63
C PHE A 185 -30.65 -15.70 15.24
N PHE A 186 -30.09 -14.92 14.30
CA PHE A 186 -30.36 -15.09 12.87
C PHE A 186 -29.84 -16.47 12.40
N SER A 187 -30.61 -17.52 12.63
CA SER A 187 -30.19 -18.93 12.49
C SER A 187 -30.63 -19.59 11.16
N THR A 188 -31.27 -18.87 10.24
CA THR A 188 -32.06 -19.52 9.16
C THR A 188 -31.53 -19.29 7.75
N SER A 189 -30.21 -19.18 7.56
CA SER A 189 -29.64 -19.09 6.21
C SER A 189 -28.45 -20.04 6.00
N SER A 190 -28.55 -20.89 4.98
CA SER A 190 -27.49 -21.79 4.49
C SER A 190 -26.18 -21.05 4.15
N ILE A 191 -26.24 -19.72 3.99
CA ILE A 191 -25.09 -18.84 3.72
C ILE A 191 -24.12 -18.82 4.90
N PHE A 192 -24.61 -18.95 6.14
CA PHE A 192 -23.76 -18.94 7.33
C PHE A 192 -22.94 -20.24 7.54
N LEU A 193 -23.36 -21.35 6.92
CA LEU A 193 -22.56 -22.58 6.89
C LEU A 193 -21.35 -22.43 5.96
N VAL A 194 -21.48 -21.57 4.94
CA VAL A 194 -20.42 -21.30 3.94
C VAL A 194 -19.57 -20.08 4.35
N ALA A 195 -19.97 -19.33 5.39
CA ALA A 195 -19.27 -18.13 5.85
C ALA A 195 -17.76 -18.36 6.11
N PRO A 196 -17.28 -19.46 6.74
CA PRO A 196 -15.84 -19.68 6.91
C PRO A 196 -15.06 -19.77 5.59
N ILE A 197 -15.70 -20.23 4.51
CA ILE A 197 -15.08 -20.32 3.18
C ILE A 197 -15.03 -18.93 2.54
N ILE A 198 -16.09 -18.14 2.68
CA ILE A 198 -16.15 -16.76 2.16
C ILE A 198 -15.15 -15.87 2.91
N ASP A 199 -15.09 -15.99 4.23
CA ASP A 199 -14.13 -15.31 5.09
C ASP A 199 -12.68 -15.72 4.77
N LEU A 200 -12.42 -16.98 4.41
CA LEU A 200 -11.10 -17.41 3.94
C LEU A 200 -10.69 -16.69 2.65
N ILE A 201 -11.62 -16.58 1.70
CA ILE A 201 -11.40 -15.83 0.45
C ILE A 201 -11.12 -14.35 0.78
N GLY A 202 -11.89 -13.76 1.70
CA GLY A 202 -11.70 -12.41 2.22
C GLY A 202 -10.33 -12.20 2.87
N CYS A 203 -9.90 -13.14 3.72
CA CYS A 203 -8.59 -13.12 4.38
C CYS A 203 -7.44 -13.12 3.39
N VAL A 204 -7.52 -13.96 2.35
CA VAL A 204 -6.52 -14.02 1.28
C VAL A 204 -6.50 -12.69 0.51
N ALA A 205 -7.66 -12.14 0.15
CA ALA A 205 -7.76 -10.86 -0.54
C ALA A 205 -7.18 -9.71 0.29
N THR A 206 -7.62 -9.55 1.53
CA THR A 206 -7.16 -8.49 2.44
C THR A 206 -5.66 -8.59 2.69
N SER A 207 -5.15 -9.78 2.97
CA SER A 207 -3.72 -9.98 3.26
C SER A 207 -2.85 -9.63 2.06
N LEU A 208 -3.19 -10.13 0.87
CA LEU A 208 -2.42 -9.84 -0.35
C LEU A 208 -2.51 -8.35 -0.75
N ALA A 209 -3.67 -7.71 -0.54
CA ALA A 209 -3.87 -6.30 -0.84
C ALA A 209 -3.00 -5.41 0.06
N ILE A 210 -3.04 -5.65 1.38
CA ILE A 210 -2.21 -4.93 2.36
C ILE A 210 -0.73 -5.11 2.03
N ILE A 211 -0.28 -6.34 1.76
CA ILE A 211 1.14 -6.58 1.47
C ILE A 211 1.57 -5.85 0.21
N THR A 212 0.77 -5.91 -0.85
CA THR A 212 1.06 -5.20 -2.11
C THR A 212 1.16 -3.70 -1.86
N TYR A 213 0.17 -3.14 -1.18
CA TYR A 213 0.11 -1.73 -0.85
C TYR A 213 1.30 -1.27 0.02
N VAL A 214 1.60 -1.98 1.11
CA VAL A 214 2.69 -1.64 2.02
C VAL A 214 4.04 -1.81 1.31
N THR A 215 4.22 -2.86 0.51
CA THR A 215 5.49 -3.11 -0.21
C THR A 215 5.83 -1.97 -1.15
N VAL A 216 4.85 -1.50 -1.94
CA VAL A 216 5.04 -0.39 -2.87
C VAL A 216 5.44 0.89 -2.13
N ASN A 217 4.72 1.23 -1.06
CA ASN A 217 5.02 2.44 -0.29
C ASN A 217 6.34 2.33 0.51
N VAL A 218 6.70 1.14 1.00
CA VAL A 218 8.00 0.89 1.63
C VAL A 218 9.13 0.99 0.61
N ALA A 219 8.94 0.52 -0.62
CA ALA A 219 9.93 0.66 -1.69
C ALA A 219 10.18 2.13 -2.04
N LEU A 220 9.11 2.94 -2.13
CA LEU A 220 9.21 4.40 -2.29
C LEU A 220 9.97 5.04 -1.13
N ASN A 221 9.59 4.74 0.10
CA ASN A 221 10.22 5.28 1.31
C ASN A 221 11.72 4.97 1.35
N ARG A 222 12.11 3.72 1.07
CA ARG A 222 13.53 3.33 0.99
C ARG A 222 14.30 4.12 -0.06
N GLU A 223 13.70 4.37 -1.22
CA GLU A 223 14.34 5.14 -2.29
C GLU A 223 14.53 6.60 -1.91
N ILE A 224 13.52 7.26 -1.34
CA ILE A 224 13.60 8.66 -0.90
C ILE A 224 14.62 8.79 0.24
N LYS A 225 14.59 7.87 1.22
CA LYS A 225 15.56 7.86 2.31
C LYS A 225 16.99 7.67 1.82
N HIS A 226 17.19 6.82 0.81
CA HIS A 226 18.50 6.65 0.19
C HIS A 226 18.94 7.92 -0.56
N PHE A 227 18.03 8.52 -1.32
CA PHE A 227 18.25 9.80 -1.99
C PHE A 227 18.65 10.90 -0.99
N ASN A 228 17.95 11.03 0.14
CA ASN A 228 18.28 12.00 1.19
C ASN A 228 19.68 11.76 1.75
N LYS A 229 20.04 10.50 2.03
CA LYS A 229 21.38 10.16 2.52
C LYS A 229 22.47 10.54 1.50
N GLU A 230 22.24 10.26 0.22
CA GLU A 230 23.18 10.65 -0.84
C GLU A 230 23.26 12.17 -1.00
N LEU A 231 22.13 12.87 -0.88
CA LEU A 231 22.07 14.33 -0.96
C LEU A 231 22.82 14.99 0.20
N THR A 232 22.60 14.54 1.45
CA THR A 232 23.33 15.03 2.63
C THR A 232 24.83 14.80 2.51
N ASN A 233 25.24 13.63 2.00
CA ASN A 233 26.65 13.34 1.80
C ASN A 233 27.26 14.27 0.73
N SER A 234 26.59 14.46 -0.41
CA SER A 234 27.09 15.33 -1.47
C SER A 234 27.08 16.81 -1.09
N ALA A 235 26.12 17.26 -0.27
CA ALA A 235 26.14 18.60 0.33
C ALA A 235 27.38 18.77 1.24
N ARG A 236 27.65 17.77 2.10
CA ARG A 236 28.82 17.77 3.00
C ARG A 236 30.16 17.81 2.24
N PHE A 237 30.24 17.16 1.09
CA PHE A 237 31.44 17.16 0.24
C PHE A 237 31.46 18.31 -0.80
N GLN A 238 30.52 19.26 -0.72
CA GLN A 238 30.36 20.39 -1.65
C GLN A 238 30.27 19.99 -3.13
N GLN A 239 29.90 18.73 -3.42
CA GLN A 239 29.77 18.21 -4.79
C GLN A 239 28.55 18.79 -5.53
N LEU A 240 27.61 19.37 -4.79
CA LEU A 240 26.42 20.03 -5.33
C LEU A 240 26.71 21.35 -6.04
N THR A 241 27.92 21.90 -5.87
CA THR A 241 28.41 23.08 -6.61
C THR A 241 28.73 22.77 -8.08
N LEU A 242 28.70 21.50 -8.48
CA LEU A 242 28.87 21.08 -9.87
C LEU A 242 27.49 21.06 -10.56
N PRO A 243 27.26 21.87 -11.61
CA PRO A 243 25.95 21.94 -12.28
C PRO A 243 25.47 20.58 -12.81
N GLN A 244 26.39 19.73 -13.27
CA GLN A 244 26.09 18.39 -13.76
C GLN A 244 25.55 17.46 -12.66
N VAL A 245 26.12 17.55 -11.46
CA VAL A 245 25.71 16.75 -10.30
C VAL A 245 24.34 17.23 -9.81
N LEU A 246 24.16 18.54 -9.64
CA LEU A 246 22.90 19.14 -9.22
C LEU A 246 21.75 18.82 -10.19
N ASN A 247 21.98 18.90 -11.49
CA ASN A 247 20.99 18.54 -12.51
C ASN A 247 20.60 17.06 -12.43
N THR A 248 21.55 16.17 -12.14
CA THR A 248 21.28 14.73 -11.97
C THR A 248 20.41 14.46 -10.74
N TYR A 249 20.70 15.12 -9.61
CA TYR A 249 19.85 15.07 -8.42
C TYR A 249 18.45 15.63 -8.67
N SER A 250 18.35 16.78 -9.35
CA SER A 250 17.05 17.40 -9.68
C SER A 250 16.20 16.50 -10.58
N LYS A 251 16.82 15.88 -11.60
CA LYS A 251 16.15 14.92 -12.49
C LYS A 251 15.65 13.69 -11.72
N ARG A 252 16.50 13.08 -10.90
CA ARG A 252 16.11 11.92 -10.09
C ARG A 252 15.01 12.26 -9.09
N HIS A 253 15.07 13.43 -8.46
CA HIS A 253 14.03 13.90 -7.55
C HIS A 253 12.68 14.06 -8.28
N SER A 254 12.68 14.65 -9.49
CA SER A 254 11.48 14.73 -10.33
C SER A 254 10.91 13.35 -10.66
N ASP A 255 11.75 12.40 -11.05
CA ASP A 255 11.32 11.03 -11.37
C ASP A 255 10.74 10.32 -10.13
N ILE A 256 11.31 10.54 -8.95
CA ILE A 256 10.78 10.03 -7.67
C ILE A 256 9.39 10.62 -7.40
N LEU A 257 9.20 11.94 -7.53
CA LEU A 257 7.90 12.57 -7.33
C LEU A 257 6.85 12.06 -8.34
N GLN A 258 7.24 11.83 -9.59
CA GLN A 258 6.36 11.23 -10.60
C GLN A 258 5.96 9.81 -10.22
N LEU A 259 6.89 9.00 -9.72
CA LEU A 259 6.59 7.64 -9.26
C LEU A 259 5.65 7.64 -8.05
N ILE A 260 5.79 8.60 -7.13
CA ILE A 260 4.87 8.78 -6.00
C ILE A 260 3.46 9.13 -6.51
N ARG A 261 3.33 10.08 -7.44
CA ARG A 261 2.04 10.45 -8.03
C ARG A 261 1.38 9.27 -8.76
N PHE A 262 2.18 8.50 -9.50
CA PHE A 262 1.72 7.28 -10.14
C PHE A 262 1.18 6.27 -9.12
N SER A 263 1.96 5.96 -8.07
CA SER A 263 1.53 5.07 -7.00
C SER A 263 0.24 5.55 -6.33
N ASN A 264 0.17 6.83 -5.98
CA ASN A 264 -0.99 7.43 -5.31
C ASN A 264 -2.24 7.37 -6.19
N LYS A 265 -2.11 7.58 -7.50
CA LYS A 265 -3.25 7.47 -8.42
C LYS A 265 -3.90 6.09 -8.37
N HIS A 266 -3.10 5.02 -8.35
CA HIS A 266 -3.59 3.64 -8.33
C HIS A 266 -3.99 3.15 -6.92
N THR A 267 -3.44 3.73 -5.86
CA THR A 267 -3.67 3.27 -4.48
C THR A 267 -4.56 4.18 -3.63
N SER A 268 -4.88 5.40 -4.09
CA SER A 268 -5.66 6.41 -3.35
C SER A 268 -7.00 5.90 -2.79
N LYS A 269 -7.78 5.18 -3.62
CA LYS A 269 -9.07 4.62 -3.20
C LYS A 269 -8.91 3.62 -2.06
N TYR A 270 -7.93 2.71 -2.20
CA TYR A 270 -7.60 1.73 -1.17
C TYR A 270 -7.13 2.42 0.13
N ALA A 271 -6.20 3.37 0.02
CA ALA A 271 -5.64 4.13 1.13
C ALA A 271 -6.67 4.99 1.88
N THR A 272 -7.84 5.24 1.28
CA THR A 272 -8.91 6.05 1.88
C THR A 272 -10.00 5.18 2.48
N ILE A 273 -10.51 4.22 1.70
CA ILE A 273 -11.70 3.44 2.06
C ILE A 273 -11.36 2.38 3.11
N VAL A 274 -10.23 1.69 2.96
CA VAL A 274 -9.85 0.60 3.87
C VAL A 274 -9.63 1.11 5.30
N PRO A 275 -8.85 2.19 5.54
CA PRO A 275 -8.70 2.72 6.89
C PRO A 275 -10.00 3.22 7.49
N PHE A 276 -10.90 3.79 6.69
CA PHE A 276 -12.21 4.22 7.18
C PHE A 276 -13.01 3.03 7.74
N PHE A 277 -13.12 1.94 6.99
CA PHE A 277 -13.83 0.74 7.45
C PHE A 277 -13.17 0.14 8.70
N THR A 278 -11.84 0.00 8.72
CA THR A 278 -11.15 -0.57 9.88
C THR A 278 -11.22 0.33 11.11
N LEU A 279 -11.27 1.65 10.95
CA LEU A 279 -11.48 2.59 12.06
C LEU A 279 -12.88 2.45 12.68
N VAL A 280 -13.91 2.30 11.85
CA VAL A 280 -15.27 2.05 12.33
C VAL A 280 -15.33 0.72 13.10
N THR A 281 -14.66 -0.32 12.59
CA THR A 281 -14.53 -1.61 13.29
C THR A 281 -13.83 -1.47 14.64
N VAL A 282 -12.74 -0.67 14.72
CA VAL A 282 -12.03 -0.41 15.98
C VAL A 282 -12.96 0.27 17.00
N ILE A 283 -13.69 1.31 16.60
CA ILE A 283 -14.60 2.05 17.48
C ILE A 283 -15.66 1.10 18.06
N ASN A 284 -16.31 0.32 17.20
CA ASN A 284 -17.33 -0.63 17.64
C ASN A 284 -16.75 -1.76 18.50
N SER A 285 -15.55 -2.26 18.18
CA SER A 285 -14.90 -3.30 18.99
C SER A 285 -14.57 -2.81 20.40
N PHE A 286 -14.03 -1.61 20.54
CA PHE A 286 -13.79 -1.00 21.85
C PHE A 286 -15.09 -0.76 22.62
N TYR A 287 -16.13 -0.27 21.93
CA TYR A 287 -17.44 -0.06 22.53
C TYR A 287 -18.05 -1.35 23.09
N ILE A 288 -17.93 -2.48 22.36
CA ILE A 288 -18.37 -3.81 22.82
C ILE A 288 -17.61 -4.23 24.08
N ILE A 289 -16.27 -4.18 24.01
CA ILE A 289 -15.38 -4.58 25.12
C ILE A 289 -15.67 -3.76 26.38
N GLY A 290 -15.92 -2.45 26.24
CA GLY A 290 -16.13 -1.54 27.35
C GLY A 290 -17.53 -1.61 27.95
N SER A 291 -18.57 -1.67 27.13
CA SER A 291 -19.97 -1.54 27.58
C SER A 291 -20.65 -2.88 27.88
N PHE A 292 -20.25 -3.96 27.22
CA PHE A 292 -20.99 -5.24 27.24
C PHE A 292 -20.19 -6.40 27.85
N LYS A 293 -19.06 -6.12 28.50
CA LYS A 293 -18.24 -7.11 29.22
C LYS A 293 -19.04 -8.13 30.06
N PRO A 294 -20.04 -7.76 30.87
CA PRO A 294 -20.76 -8.74 31.70
C PRO A 294 -21.69 -9.68 30.90
N ILE A 295 -22.00 -9.35 29.65
CA ILE A 295 -22.94 -10.10 28.79
C ILE A 295 -22.20 -11.07 27.84
N LEU A 296 -20.91 -10.82 27.61
CA LEU A 296 -20.06 -11.57 26.67
C LEU A 296 -19.49 -12.84 27.30
N ASP A 297 -19.42 -13.91 26.51
CA ASP A 297 -18.63 -15.09 26.89
C ASP A 297 -17.13 -14.75 26.89
N SER A 298 -16.33 -15.46 27.70
CA SER A 298 -14.87 -15.24 27.79
C SER A 298 -14.19 -15.40 26.43
N PHE A 299 -14.71 -16.31 25.60
CA PHE A 299 -14.18 -16.54 24.25
C PHE A 299 -14.53 -15.40 23.28
N GLU A 300 -15.78 -14.94 23.27
CA GLU A 300 -16.24 -13.80 22.46
C GLU A 300 -15.47 -12.52 22.82
N TYR A 301 -15.22 -12.30 24.11
CA TYR A 301 -14.42 -11.19 24.60
C TYR A 301 -12.98 -11.19 24.04
N ILE A 302 -12.32 -12.36 24.01
CA ILE A 302 -10.97 -12.50 23.42
C ILE A 302 -11.01 -12.23 21.90
N LEU A 303 -12.05 -12.67 21.20
CA LEU A 303 -12.20 -12.40 19.76
C LEU A 303 -12.36 -10.91 19.47
N PHE A 304 -13.17 -10.18 20.24
CA PHE A 304 -13.30 -8.71 20.06
C PHE A 304 -12.00 -7.97 20.37
N ILE A 305 -11.21 -8.42 21.35
CA ILE A 305 -9.85 -7.90 21.54
C ILE A 305 -8.99 -8.18 20.31
N GLY A 306 -9.09 -9.38 19.74
CA GLY A 306 -8.45 -9.73 18.47
C GLY A 306 -8.83 -8.78 17.33
N TRP A 307 -10.12 -8.44 17.20
CA TRP A 307 -10.62 -7.49 16.21
C TRP A 307 -10.03 -6.09 16.36
N VAL A 308 -9.84 -5.61 17.60
CA VAL A 308 -9.14 -4.34 17.86
C VAL A 308 -7.72 -4.40 17.31
N PHE A 309 -6.94 -5.43 17.65
CA PHE A 309 -5.55 -5.55 17.21
C PHE A 309 -5.41 -5.67 15.69
N VAL A 310 -6.24 -6.50 15.06
CA VAL A 310 -6.22 -6.68 13.60
C VAL A 310 -6.61 -5.39 12.89
N SER A 311 -7.73 -4.78 13.26
CA SER A 311 -8.24 -3.58 12.58
C SER A 311 -7.31 -2.38 12.79
N MET A 312 -6.71 -2.25 13.98
CA MET A 312 -5.69 -1.25 14.25
C MET A 312 -4.40 -1.52 13.44
N GLY A 313 -3.96 -2.78 13.37
CA GLY A 313 -2.81 -3.19 12.57
C GLY A 313 -2.97 -2.87 11.08
N ILE A 314 -4.16 -3.09 10.52
CA ILE A 314 -4.49 -2.75 9.12
C ILE A 314 -4.50 -1.22 8.93
N THR A 315 -5.08 -0.47 9.88
CA THR A 315 -5.12 1.00 9.85
C THR A 315 -3.71 1.60 9.86
N ILE A 316 -2.87 1.18 10.81
CA ILE A 316 -1.48 1.64 10.92
C ILE A 316 -0.70 1.28 9.66
N SER A 317 -0.85 0.05 9.16
CA SER A 317 -0.19 -0.38 7.92
C SER A 317 -0.62 0.43 6.70
N SER A 318 -1.82 0.99 6.71
CA SER A 318 -2.34 1.81 5.61
C SER A 318 -1.80 3.25 5.65
N PHE A 319 -1.75 3.87 6.83
CA PHE A 319 -1.29 5.26 6.97
C PHE A 319 0.22 5.42 7.14
N LEU A 320 0.87 4.60 7.96
CA LEU A 320 2.26 4.82 8.37
C LEU A 320 3.25 4.87 7.18
N PRO A 321 3.14 4.01 6.14
CA PRO A 321 4.03 4.11 4.98
C PRO A 321 3.87 5.44 4.22
N LEU A 322 2.63 5.96 4.12
CA LEU A 322 2.36 7.25 3.46
C LEU A 322 2.92 8.42 4.24
N VAL A 323 2.71 8.42 5.57
CA VAL A 323 3.24 9.45 6.47
C VAL A 323 4.75 9.57 6.30
N LYS A 324 5.47 8.44 6.34
CA LYS A 324 6.93 8.43 6.18
C LYS A 324 7.40 8.91 4.80
N ILE A 325 6.62 8.69 3.75
CA ILE A 325 6.94 9.25 2.42
C ILE A 325 6.92 10.78 2.49
N GLN A 326 5.90 11.36 3.14
CA GLN A 326 5.80 12.81 3.30
C GLN A 326 6.90 13.37 4.19
N GLU A 327 7.20 12.73 5.32
CA GLU A 327 8.31 13.13 6.21
C GLU A 327 9.64 13.16 5.45
N ASN A 328 9.98 12.11 4.70
CA ASN A 328 11.23 12.12 3.93
C ASN A 328 11.26 13.18 2.81
N ILE A 329 10.13 13.59 2.22
CA ILE A 329 10.10 14.70 1.24
C ILE A 329 10.38 16.03 1.94
N VAL A 330 9.83 16.22 3.14
CA VAL A 330 10.14 17.39 3.98
C VAL A 330 11.61 17.40 4.35
N ASP A 331 12.18 16.27 4.76
CA ASP A 331 13.62 16.14 5.03
C ASP A 331 14.46 16.53 3.80
N THR A 332 14.03 16.16 2.58
CA THR A 332 14.71 16.58 1.35
C THR A 332 14.77 18.11 1.24
N SER A 333 13.65 18.78 1.53
CA SER A 333 13.59 20.25 1.49
C SER A 333 14.48 20.89 2.55
N GLU A 334 14.51 20.33 3.75
CA GLU A 334 15.33 20.82 4.87
C GLU A 334 16.83 20.68 4.55
N ILE A 335 17.26 19.55 3.99
CA ILE A 335 18.66 19.36 3.55
C ILE A 335 19.05 20.41 2.52
N LEU A 336 18.17 20.71 1.56
CA LEU A 336 18.43 21.74 0.54
C LEU A 336 18.43 23.16 1.13
N MET A 337 17.59 23.45 2.12
CA MET A 337 17.54 24.76 2.78
C MET A 337 18.72 25.02 3.71
N HIS A 338 19.42 23.98 4.19
CA HIS A 338 20.59 24.12 5.04
C HIS A 338 21.93 24.20 4.29
N ASP A 339 21.93 24.10 2.96
CA ASP A 339 23.14 24.24 2.16
C ASP A 339 23.39 25.72 1.79
N ASP A 340 24.12 26.43 2.67
CA ASP A 340 24.46 27.85 2.50
C ASP A 340 25.25 28.13 1.21
N VAL A 341 26.01 27.14 0.71
CA VAL A 341 26.84 27.27 -0.49
C VAL A 341 25.97 27.32 -1.75
N LEU A 342 24.88 26.54 -1.77
CA LEU A 342 23.91 26.58 -2.87
C LEU A 342 23.08 27.87 -2.87
N GLN A 343 22.80 28.44 -1.69
CA GLN A 343 22.04 29.70 -1.58
C GLN A 343 22.83 30.93 -2.00
N THR A 344 24.14 30.92 -1.76
CA THR A 344 25.05 32.04 -2.07
C THR A 344 25.77 31.87 -3.40
N CYS A 345 25.45 30.82 -4.17
CA CYS A 345 26.11 30.56 -5.42
C CYS A 345 25.80 31.65 -6.45
N GLY A 346 26.83 32.30 -6.99
CA GLY A 346 26.71 33.36 -8.00
C GLY A 346 26.40 32.89 -9.42
N ASP A 347 26.15 31.58 -9.62
CA ASP A 347 25.73 31.03 -10.90
C ASP A 347 24.20 30.96 -10.98
N ASP A 348 23.62 31.82 -11.81
CA ASP A 348 22.17 31.93 -12.04
C ASP A 348 21.54 30.59 -12.43
N GLN A 349 22.24 29.76 -13.21
CA GLN A 349 21.71 28.48 -13.68
C GLN A 349 21.61 27.47 -12.52
N MET A 350 22.61 27.43 -11.64
CA MET A 350 22.57 26.56 -10.46
C MET A 350 21.54 27.04 -9.44
N HIS A 351 21.48 28.35 -9.17
CA HIS A 351 20.48 28.91 -8.27
C HIS A 351 19.05 28.65 -8.78
N HIS A 352 18.81 28.74 -10.10
CA HIS A 352 17.53 28.38 -10.70
C HIS A 352 17.19 26.89 -10.52
N THR A 353 18.12 25.96 -10.82
CA THR A 353 17.88 24.52 -10.63
C THR A 353 17.63 24.16 -9.17
N TYR A 354 18.36 24.79 -8.25
CA TYR A 354 18.15 24.68 -6.81
C TYR A 354 16.74 25.12 -6.41
N ARG A 355 16.35 26.36 -6.77
CA ARG A 355 15.02 26.93 -6.51
C ARG A 355 13.90 26.04 -7.04
N VAL A 356 14.01 25.58 -8.28
CA VAL A 356 13.00 24.70 -8.89
C VAL A 356 12.89 23.37 -8.14
N THR A 357 14.00 22.83 -7.66
CA THR A 357 13.99 21.57 -6.89
C THR A 357 13.36 21.79 -5.51
N LEU A 358 13.70 22.89 -4.85
CA LEU A 358 13.11 23.27 -3.56
C LEU A 358 11.60 23.54 -3.68
N ASP A 359 11.18 24.31 -4.69
CA ASP A 359 9.78 24.61 -4.96
C ASP A 359 8.97 23.35 -5.23
N ARG A 360 9.56 22.36 -5.92
CA ARG A 360 8.94 21.04 -6.11
C ARG A 360 8.77 20.30 -4.79
N CYS A 361 9.75 20.33 -3.89
CA CYS A 361 9.59 19.69 -2.57
C CYS A 361 8.43 20.34 -1.79
N ILE A 362 8.41 21.67 -1.70
CA ILE A 362 7.46 22.44 -0.89
C ILE A 362 6.03 22.37 -1.46
N HIS A 363 5.88 22.53 -2.78
CA HIS A 363 4.58 22.64 -3.44
C HIS A 363 4.13 21.35 -4.13
N SER A 364 4.82 20.22 -3.92
CA SER A 364 4.40 18.96 -4.53
C SER A 364 3.04 18.50 -4.01
N ASN A 365 2.07 18.39 -4.92
CA ASN A 365 0.81 17.70 -4.64
C ASN A 365 0.99 16.17 -4.70
N THR A 366 1.81 15.62 -3.80
CA THR A 366 2.07 14.18 -3.64
C THR A 366 1.36 13.58 -2.43
N LYS A 367 0.50 14.35 -1.75
CA LYS A 367 -0.28 13.88 -0.61
C LYS A 367 -1.53 13.15 -1.09
N ILE A 368 -1.89 12.06 -0.43
CA ILE A 368 -3.21 11.43 -0.56
C ILE A 368 -4.13 12.08 0.46
N ALA A 369 -5.31 12.50 0.04
CA ALA A 369 -6.33 13.03 0.94
C ALA A 369 -7.20 11.88 1.48
N PHE A 370 -7.19 11.68 2.80
CA PHE A 370 -8.13 10.81 3.51
C PHE A 370 -9.54 11.38 3.40
N LEU A 371 -10.46 10.57 2.89
CA LEU A 371 -11.86 10.89 2.59
C LEU A 371 -12.03 12.17 1.75
N SER A 372 -11.02 12.51 0.93
CA SER A 372 -10.96 13.76 0.17
C SER A 372 -11.00 15.04 1.03
N ALA A 373 -10.83 14.92 2.35
CA ALA A 373 -10.96 16.03 3.31
C ALA A 373 -9.62 16.44 3.92
N PHE A 374 -8.79 15.48 4.32
CA PHE A 374 -7.53 15.76 5.03
C PHE A 374 -6.35 15.12 4.34
N ASN A 375 -5.29 15.86 4.09
CA ASN A 375 -4.05 15.27 3.57
C ASN A 375 -3.42 14.37 4.64
N ILE A 376 -3.07 13.14 4.27
CA ILE A 376 -2.42 12.19 5.18
C ILE A 376 -1.00 12.68 5.46
N ASP A 377 -0.79 13.20 6.66
CA ASP A 377 0.49 13.59 7.22
C ASP A 377 0.64 13.05 8.65
N SER A 378 1.81 13.29 9.26
CA SER A 378 2.13 12.80 10.61
C SER A 378 1.17 13.36 11.67
N VAL A 379 0.73 14.62 11.50
CA VAL A 379 -0.17 15.31 12.42
C VAL A 379 -1.58 14.71 12.36
N VAL A 380 -2.13 14.54 11.16
CA VAL A 380 -3.44 13.93 10.91
C VAL A 380 -3.44 12.47 11.37
N PHE A 381 -2.37 11.72 11.11
CA PHE A 381 -2.24 10.35 11.61
C PHE A 381 -2.30 10.29 13.14
N ASN A 382 -1.52 11.11 13.84
CA ASN A 382 -1.54 11.16 15.30
C ASN A 382 -2.91 11.57 15.85
N ARG A 383 -3.58 12.53 15.19
CA ARG A 383 -4.95 12.94 15.54
C ARG A 383 -5.95 11.81 15.37
N ILE A 384 -5.90 11.07 14.27
CA ILE A 384 -6.78 9.91 14.03
C ILE A 384 -6.56 8.84 15.10
N MET A 385 -5.30 8.50 15.38
CA MET A 385 -4.94 7.48 16.38
C MET A 385 -5.38 7.88 17.79
N PHE A 386 -5.44 9.17 18.10
CA PHE A 386 -5.96 9.69 19.36
C PHE A 386 -7.50 9.74 19.39
N LEU A 387 -8.14 10.19 18.31
CA LEU A 387 -9.58 10.43 18.25
C LEU A 387 -10.40 9.13 18.27
N VAL A 388 -9.89 8.07 17.65
CA VAL A 388 -10.61 6.80 17.49
C VAL A 388 -10.91 6.11 18.83
N PRO A 389 -9.94 5.91 19.74
CA PRO A 389 -10.22 5.41 21.08
C PRO A 389 -11.17 6.32 21.87
N ASN A 390 -10.98 7.64 21.79
CA ASN A 390 -11.82 8.61 22.52
C ASN A 390 -13.29 8.59 22.06
N ILE A 391 -13.57 8.39 20.77
CA ILE A 391 -14.95 8.20 20.29
C ILE A 391 -15.55 6.95 20.91
N ALA A 392 -14.79 5.85 20.97
CA ALA A 392 -15.27 4.63 21.61
C ALA A 392 -15.56 4.84 23.10
N GLU A 393 -14.70 5.57 23.83
CA GLU A 393 -14.93 5.94 25.23
C GLU A 393 -16.19 6.79 25.41
N LEU A 394 -16.42 7.78 24.53
CA LEU A 394 -17.64 8.58 24.55
C LEU A 394 -18.89 7.71 24.35
N LEU A 395 -18.85 6.74 23.42
CA LEU A 395 -19.94 5.80 23.22
C LEU A 395 -20.19 4.93 24.47
N ILE A 396 -19.12 4.52 25.16
CA ILE A 396 -19.22 3.76 26.41
C ILE A 396 -19.93 4.61 27.48
N ILE A 397 -19.52 5.87 27.66
CA ILE A 397 -20.14 6.78 28.65
C ILE A 397 -21.61 7.02 28.34
N LEU A 398 -21.96 7.25 27.06
CA LEU A 398 -23.34 7.48 26.64
C LEU A 398 -24.27 6.28 26.86
N ASN A 399 -23.72 5.07 26.94
CA ASN A 399 -24.47 3.84 27.15
C ASN A 399 -24.54 3.40 28.63
N GLN A 400 -23.86 4.10 29.55
CA GLN A 400 -23.98 3.79 30.96
C GLN A 400 -25.36 4.23 31.48
N PRO A 401 -26.17 3.33 32.07
CA PRO A 401 -27.41 3.72 32.72
C PRO A 401 -27.06 4.61 33.92
N HIS A 402 -27.64 5.83 33.95
CA HIS A 402 -27.65 6.68 35.14
C HIS A 402 -28.51 6.08 36.25
#